data_AF-A0A1A7X090-F1
#
_entry.id   AF-A0A1A7X090-F1
#
_cell.length_a   1.000
_cell.length_b   1.000
_cell.length_c   1.000
_cell.angle_alpha   90.00
_cell.angle_beta   90.00
_cell.angle_gamma   90.00
#
_symmetry.space_group_name_H-M   'P 1'
#
loop_
_entity.id
_entity.type
_entity.pdbx_description
1 polymer ?
#
loop_
_entity_poly.entity_id
_entity_poly.type
_entity_poly.pdbx_seq_one_letter_code
_entity_poly.pdbx_strand_id
1 'polypeptide(L)'
;GRPQDLVINELTQSKGVILVDYGSTWREHRRFDLMTLKNFGLGKKSMEDRIHEELKHTIKILDQSAGETLSPQVMFHNVASNVICKVLFGTR
;
A
#
# COMPACT_ATOMS: atom_id res chain seq x y z
N GLY A 1 14.13 -13.11 -16.99
CA GLY A 1 13.36 -11.87 -16.74
C GLY A 1 11.91 -12.12 -17.08
N ARG A 2 10.99 -11.27 -16.62
CA ARG A 2 9.57 -11.36 -17.01
C ARG A 2 9.44 -11.20 -18.55
N PRO A 3 8.59 -11.97 -19.24
CA PRO A 3 8.34 -11.79 -20.67
C PRO A 3 7.75 -10.40 -20.95
N GLN A 4 8.09 -9.81 -22.10
CA GLN A 4 7.55 -8.51 -22.48
C GLN A 4 6.06 -8.61 -22.82
N ASP A 5 5.25 -7.81 -22.14
CA ASP A 5 3.82 -7.69 -22.41
C ASP A 5 3.53 -6.32 -23.03
N LEU A 6 3.27 -6.33 -24.34
CA LEU A 6 3.07 -5.14 -25.16
C LEU A 6 1.89 -4.28 -24.67
N VAL A 7 0.80 -4.91 -24.22
CA VAL A 7 -0.40 -4.21 -23.73
C VAL A 7 -0.07 -3.50 -22.42
N ILE A 8 0.61 -4.17 -21.51
CA ILE A 8 1.01 -3.60 -20.23
C ILE A 8 2.01 -2.46 -20.40
N ASN A 9 2.98 -2.61 -21.31
CA ASN A 9 3.96 -1.58 -21.59
C ASN A 9 3.32 -0.33 -22.17
N GLU A 10 2.35 -0.47 -23.07
CA GLU A 10 1.61 0.66 -23.63
C GLU A 10 0.78 1.38 -22.54
N LEU A 11 0.01 0.62 -21.74
CA LEU A 11 -0.82 1.18 -20.66
C LEU A 11 -0.02 1.89 -19.57
N THR A 12 1.14 1.34 -19.22
CA THR A 12 2.01 1.90 -18.17
C THR A 12 3.04 2.89 -18.72
N GLN A 13 3.12 3.06 -20.05
CA GLN A 13 4.21 3.75 -20.73
C GLN A 13 5.60 3.23 -20.29
N SER A 14 5.69 1.94 -19.98
CA SER A 14 6.86 1.29 -19.38
C SER A 14 7.36 1.96 -18.07
N LYS A 15 6.45 2.55 -17.29
CA LYS A 15 6.74 3.20 -15.99
C LYS A 15 6.15 2.43 -14.82
N GLY A 16 6.80 2.56 -13.66
CA GLY A 16 6.44 1.85 -12.44
C GLY A 16 7.30 0.60 -12.19
N VAL A 17 6.83 -0.25 -11.28
CA VAL A 17 7.64 -1.38 -10.75
C VAL A 17 6.95 -2.75 -10.84
N ILE A 18 5.62 -2.80 -10.69
CA ILE A 18 4.92 -4.09 -10.56
C ILE A 18 4.72 -4.79 -11.90
N LEU A 19 4.39 -4.06 -12.95
CA LEU A 19 3.96 -4.60 -14.25
C LEU A 19 4.97 -4.35 -15.39
N VAL A 20 5.99 -3.51 -15.15
CA VAL A 20 7.00 -3.18 -16.17
C VAL A 20 7.98 -4.33 -16.38
N ASP A 21 8.52 -4.39 -17.60
CA ASP A 21 9.58 -5.30 -17.99
C ASP A 21 10.86 -5.13 -17.18
N TYR A 22 11.64 -6.21 -17.10
CA TYR A 22 12.95 -6.16 -16.46
C TYR A 22 13.93 -5.31 -17.28
N GLY A 23 14.51 -4.30 -16.65
CA GLY A 23 15.50 -3.41 -17.25
C GLY A 23 16.25 -2.59 -16.18
N SER A 24 17.20 -1.76 -16.59
CA SER A 24 17.94 -0.87 -15.67
C SER A 24 16.99 0.02 -14.86
N THR A 25 16.03 0.67 -15.54
CA THR A 25 15.01 1.52 -14.91
C THR A 25 14.20 0.78 -13.84
N TRP A 26 13.74 -0.45 -14.14
CA TRP A 26 13.03 -1.27 -13.16
C TRP A 26 13.89 -1.61 -11.95
N ARG A 27 15.17 -1.95 -12.17
CA ARG A 27 16.12 -2.26 -11.07
C ARG A 27 16.35 -1.05 -10.17
N GLU A 28 16.49 0.13 -10.77
CA GLU A 28 16.68 1.40 -10.06
C GLU A 28 15.44 1.78 -9.25
N HIS A 29 14.25 1.80 -9.87
CA HIS A 29 12.99 2.09 -9.17
C HIS A 29 12.71 1.08 -8.05
N ARG A 30 12.89 -0.23 -8.30
CA ARG A 30 12.71 -1.25 -7.26
C ARG A 30 13.65 -1.03 -6.07
N ARG A 31 14.91 -0.67 -6.33
CA ARG A 31 15.88 -0.39 -5.25
C ARG A 31 15.48 0.86 -4.48
N PHE A 32 15.10 1.92 -5.19
CA PHE A 32 14.63 3.17 -4.59
C PHE A 32 13.40 2.94 -3.72
N ASP A 33 12.36 2.29 -4.23
CA ASP A 33 11.10 2.04 -3.52
C ASP A 33 11.32 1.22 -2.25
N LEU A 34 12.11 0.13 -2.33
CA LEU A 34 12.42 -0.70 -1.16
C LEU A 34 13.20 0.07 -0.09
N MET A 35 14.13 0.95 -0.50
CA MET A 35 14.87 1.79 0.42
C MET A 35 13.95 2.83 1.07
N THR A 36 13.10 3.49 0.28
CA THR A 36 12.14 4.49 0.74
C THR A 36 11.13 3.87 1.71
N LEU A 37 10.57 2.69 1.41
CA LEU A 37 9.66 1.99 2.31
C LEU A 37 10.32 1.64 3.65
N LYS A 38 11.58 1.17 3.65
CA LYS A 38 12.35 0.93 4.88
C LYS A 38 12.59 2.21 5.68
N ASN A 39 12.81 3.33 5.00
CA ASN A 39 12.95 4.65 5.64
C ASN A 39 11.62 5.11 6.25
N PHE A 40 10.49 4.83 5.59
CA PHE A 40 9.15 5.07 6.15
C PHE A 40 8.75 4.08 7.25
N GLY A 41 9.61 3.12 7.59
CA GLY A 41 9.40 2.24 8.73
C GLY A 41 8.95 0.83 8.40
N LEU A 42 8.91 0.44 7.11
CA LEU A 42 8.62 -0.94 6.73
C LEU A 42 9.58 -1.89 7.47
N GLY A 43 9.01 -2.88 8.17
CA GLY A 43 9.77 -3.84 8.98
C GLY A 43 10.27 -3.30 10.33
N LYS A 44 9.83 -2.11 10.75
CA LYS A 44 10.15 -1.50 12.05
C LYS A 44 8.88 -1.28 12.88
N LYS A 45 9.06 -1.09 14.18
CA LYS A 45 7.97 -0.76 15.13
C LYS A 45 7.15 0.46 14.72
N SER A 46 7.76 1.45 14.07
CA SER A 46 7.04 2.64 13.59
C SER A 46 5.92 2.33 12.59
N MET A 47 6.05 1.27 11.77
CA MET A 47 4.97 0.84 10.87
C MET A 47 3.88 0.11 11.64
N GLU A 48 4.28 -0.74 12.59
CA GLU A 48 3.35 -1.41 13.51
C GLU A 48 2.51 -0.39 14.29
N ASP A 49 3.12 0.69 14.78
CA ASP A 49 2.42 1.75 15.50
C ASP A 49 1.34 2.43 14.61
N ARG A 50 1.65 2.68 13.33
CA ARG A 50 0.68 3.24 12.36
C ARG A 50 -0.48 2.29 12.08
N ILE A 51 -0.20 0.99 11.96
CA ILE A 51 -1.24 -0.04 11.79
C ILE A 51 -2.13 -0.09 13.02
N HIS A 52 -1.55 -0.06 14.23
CA HIS A 52 -2.32 -0.04 15.47
C HIS A 52 -3.15 1.23 15.64
N GLU A 53 -2.64 2.40 15.23
CA GLU A 53 -3.40 3.64 15.21
C GLU A 53 -4.66 3.50 14.34
N GLU A 54 -4.52 2.99 13.11
CA GLU A 54 -5.66 2.79 12.22
C GLU A 54 -6.65 1.75 12.76
N LEU A 55 -6.16 0.64 13.34
CA LEU A 55 -7.02 -0.36 13.98
C LEU A 55 -7.84 0.22 15.13
N LYS A 56 -7.26 1.10 15.96
CA LYS A 56 -8.01 1.80 17.02
C LYS A 56 -9.15 2.65 16.43
N HIS A 57 -8.90 3.33 15.32
CA HIS A 57 -9.95 4.06 14.60
C HIS A 57 -11.04 3.13 14.07
N THR A 58 -10.67 1.98 13.50
CA THR A 58 -11.63 0.98 13.00
C THR A 58 -12.48 0.38 14.12
N ILE A 59 -11.87 0.02 15.25
CA ILE A 59 -12.59 -0.51 16.43
C ILE A 59 -13.63 0.52 16.90
N LYS A 60 -13.26 1.80 16.98
CA LYS A 60 -14.19 2.86 17.33
C LYS A 60 -15.39 2.95 16.37
N ILE A 61 -15.16 2.78 15.06
CA ILE A 61 -16.23 2.77 14.07
C ILE A 61 -17.12 1.54 14.25
N LEU A 62 -16.55 0.37 14.53
CA LEU A 62 -17.31 -0.85 14.80
C LEU A 62 -18.21 -0.72 16.03
N ASP A 63 -17.69 -0.14 17.11
CA ASP A 63 -18.48 0.12 18.32
C ASP A 63 -19.64 1.09 18.04
N GLN A 64 -19.42 2.10 17.18
CA GLN A 64 -20.44 3.07 16.78
C GLN A 64 -21.51 2.48 15.85
N SER A 65 -21.12 1.54 14.99
CA SER A 65 -22.02 0.80 14.09
C SER A 65 -22.59 -0.48 14.73
N ALA A 66 -22.57 -0.59 16.06
CA ALA A 66 -23.13 -1.75 16.76
C ALA A 66 -24.62 -1.91 16.44
N GLY A 67 -24.98 -3.07 15.90
CA GLY A 67 -26.35 -3.38 15.45
C GLY A 67 -26.61 -3.09 13.97
N GLU A 68 -25.66 -2.49 13.25
CA GLU A 68 -25.72 -2.29 11.81
C GLU A 68 -25.02 -3.43 11.05
N THR A 69 -25.39 -3.62 9.77
CA THR A 69 -24.68 -4.55 8.89
C THR A 69 -23.48 -3.86 8.24
N LEU A 70 -22.30 -4.46 8.41
CA LEU A 70 -21.05 -3.98 7.82
C LEU A 70 -20.40 -5.10 7.03
N SER A 71 -19.89 -4.79 5.83
CA SER A 71 -19.10 -5.73 5.04
C SER A 71 -17.66 -5.81 5.57
N PRO A 72 -17.21 -6.97 6.07
CA PRO A 72 -15.83 -7.13 6.57
C PRO A 72 -14.80 -6.89 5.47
N GLN A 73 -15.12 -7.27 4.22
CA GLN A 73 -14.23 -7.07 3.08
C GLN A 73 -13.95 -5.58 2.85
N VAL A 74 -15.01 -4.76 2.83
CA VAL A 74 -14.86 -3.31 2.62
C VAL A 74 -14.13 -2.68 3.79
N MET A 75 -14.42 -3.10 5.02
CA MET A 75 -13.74 -2.63 6.21
C MET A 75 -12.23 -2.86 6.14
N PHE A 76 -11.79 -4.10 5.94
CA PHE A 76 -10.36 -4.41 5.89
C PHE A 76 -9.65 -3.76 4.70
N HIS A 77 -10.34 -3.59 3.56
CA HIS A 77 -9.81 -2.82 2.45
C HIS A 77 -9.56 -1.36 2.84
N ASN A 78 -10.50 -0.72 3.52
CA ASN A 78 -10.36 0.65 3.98
C ASN A 78 -9.22 0.78 4.99
N VAL A 79 -9.10 -0.15 5.94
CA VAL A 79 -7.97 -0.16 6.91
C VAL A 79 -6.63 -0.21 6.18
N ALA A 80 -6.47 -1.15 5.25
CA ALA A 80 -5.22 -1.29 4.51
C ALA A 80 -4.91 -0.04 3.66
N SER A 81 -5.92 0.49 2.96
CA SER A 81 -5.78 1.71 2.15
C SER A 81 -5.42 2.92 3.00
N ASN A 82 -6.04 3.09 4.16
CA ASN A 82 -5.74 4.19 5.09
C ASN A 82 -4.30 4.13 5.61
N VAL A 83 -3.79 2.94 5.94
CA VAL A 83 -2.38 2.77 6.33
C VAL A 83 -1.45 3.16 5.18
N ILE A 84 -1.76 2.73 3.95
CA ILE A 84 -0.98 3.08 2.76
C ILE A 84 -1.00 4.59 2.51
N CYS A 85 -2.17 5.24 2.58
CA CYS A 85 -2.33 6.68 2.44
C CYS A 85 -1.53 7.44 3.49
N LYS A 86 -1.60 7.02 4.77
CA LYS A 86 -0.83 7.62 5.85
C LYS A 86 0.68 7.52 5.59
N VAL A 87 1.15 6.41 5.03
CA VAL A 87 2.57 6.21 4.70
C VAL A 87 3.02 7.08 3.53
N LEU A 88 2.21 7.16 2.46
CA LEU A 88 2.58 7.85 1.22
C LEU A 88 2.31 9.36 1.26
N PHE A 89 1.20 9.76 1.86
CA PHE A 89 0.68 11.14 1.83
C PHE A 89 0.72 11.82 3.20
N GLY A 90 0.98 11.08 4.29
CA GLY A 90 0.96 11.61 5.65
C GLY A 90 -0.45 11.85 6.20
N THR A 91 -1.48 11.62 5.40
CA THR A 91 -2.89 11.84 5.73
C THR A 91 -3.69 10.58 5.46
N ARG A 92 -4.86 10.49 6.09
CA ARG A 92 -5.82 9.41 5.84
C ARG A 92 -6.78 9.81 4.73
#